data_AF-A0A7X8TB64-F1
#
_entry.id   AF-A0A7X8TB64-F1
#
_cell.length_a   1.000
_cell.length_b   1.000
_cell.length_c   1.000
_cell.angle_alpha   90.00
_cell.angle_beta   90.00
_cell.angle_gamma   90.00
#
_symmetry.space_group_name_H-M   'P 1'
#
loop_
_entity.id
_entity.type
_entity.pdbx_description
1 polymer ?
#
loop_
_entity_poly.entity_id
_entity_poly.type
_entity_poly.pdbx_seq_one_letter_code
_entity_poly.pdbx_strand_id
1 'polypeptide(L)' 'MAEEHTGPAEVGAPMDYKEHEATYNLFIAAAKFGSLAIIALLLGMTVGFFTGGGLLGGLLVFLIILIAGVFLLR' A
#
# COMPACT_ATOMS: atom_id res chain seq x y z
N MET A 1 23.64 40.34 9.92
CA MET A 1 22.91 39.83 11.09
C MET A 1 21.48 39.68 10.64
N ALA A 2 20.98 38.44 10.53
CA ALA A 2 19.58 38.23 10.18
C ALA A 2 18.71 38.85 11.27
N GLU A 3 17.74 39.66 10.88
CA GLU A 3 16.77 40.25 11.81
C GLU A 3 15.97 39.10 12.43
N GLU A 4 16.13 38.92 13.74
CA GLU A 4 15.36 37.96 14.53
C GLU A 4 13.91 38.44 14.60
N HIS A 5 13.02 37.82 13.83
CA HIS A 5 11.58 38.08 13.88
C HIS A 5 11.02 37.54 15.21
N THR A 6 11.04 38.35 16.28
CA THR A 6 10.53 38.01 17.62
C THR A 6 8.99 38.17 17.73
N GLY A 7 8.26 38.01 16.62
CA GLY A 7 6.80 38.00 16.61
C GLY A 7 6.23 36.76 17.31
N PRO A 8 4.94 36.77 17.71
CA PRO A 8 4.27 35.54 18.13
C PRO A 8 4.49 34.47 17.07
N ALA A 9 4.77 33.22 17.46
CA ALA A 9 4.85 32.14 16.48
C ALA A 9 3.57 32.15 15.66
N GLU A 10 3.69 32.42 14.37
CA GLU A 10 2.59 32.39 13.40
C GLU A 10 2.15 30.92 13.27
N VAL A 11 1.42 30.40 14.26
CA VAL A 11 0.98 28.99 14.32
C VAL A 11 -0.07 28.66 13.26
N GLY A 12 -0.39 29.61 12.39
CA GLY A 12 -1.42 29.51 11.36
C GLY A 12 -2.82 29.42 11.97
N ALA A 13 -3.84 29.64 11.14
CA ALA A 13 -5.19 29.24 11.49
C ALA A 13 -5.26 27.70 11.60
N PRO A 14 -6.18 27.13 12.41
CA PRO A 14 -6.37 25.68 12.47
C PRO A 14 -6.67 25.14 11.06
N MET A 15 -5.83 24.22 10.59
CA MET A 15 -5.97 23.60 9.28
C MET A 15 -7.09 22.53 9.32
N ASP A 16 -7.94 22.47 8.30
CA ASP A 16 -8.92 21.39 8.15
C ASP A 16 -8.23 20.15 7.58
N TYR A 17 -8.14 19.09 8.38
CA TYR A 17 -7.40 17.88 8.04
C TYR A 17 -8.24 16.78 7.39
N LYS A 18 -9.56 16.94 7.27
CA LYS A 18 -10.44 15.83 6.84
C LYS A 18 -10.04 15.25 5.49
N GLU A 19 -9.77 16.10 4.51
CA GLU A 19 -9.39 15.66 3.15
C GLU A 19 -7.94 15.13 3.09
N HIS A 20 -7.05 15.69 3.92
CA HIS A 20 -5.67 15.20 4.04
C HIS A 20 -5.63 13.79 4.61
N GLU A 21 -6.36 13.54 5.69
CA GLU A 21 -6.47 12.23 6.32
C GLU A 21 -7.13 11.22 5.38
N ALA A 22 -8.23 11.60 4.71
CA ALA A 22 -8.91 10.73 3.77
C ALA A 22 -8.00 10.29 2.61
N THR A 23 -7.29 11.23 2.00
CA THR A 23 -6.35 10.95 0.90
C THR A 23 -5.18 10.09 1.37
N TYR A 24 -4.62 10.37 2.54
CA TYR A 24 -3.53 9.60 3.10
C TYR A 24 -3.95 8.16 3.43
N ASN A 25 -5.13 7.98 4.01
CA ASN A 25 -5.68 6.65 4.29
C ASN A 25 -5.91 5.85 3.01
N LEU A 26 -6.40 6.49 1.95
CA LEU A 26 -6.53 5.85 0.64
C LEU A 26 -5.17 5.45 0.07
N PHE A 27 -4.16 6.33 0.15
CA PHE A 27 -2.80 6.03 -0.28
C PHE A 27 -2.22 4.81 0.45
N ILE A 28 -2.36 4.77 1.78
CA ILE A 28 -1.87 3.64 2.58
C ILE A 28 -2.60 2.35 2.22
N ALA A 29 -3.92 2.39 2.05
CA ALA A 29 -4.69 1.22 1.62
C ALA A 29 -4.25 0.72 0.23
N ALA A 30 -4.09 1.63 -0.73
CA ALA A 30 -3.65 1.30 -2.08
C ALA A 30 -2.23 0.73 -2.10
N ALA A 31 -1.29 1.31 -1.35
CA ALA A 31 0.07 0.81 -1.24
C ALA A 31 0.10 -0.59 -0.59
N LYS A 32 -0.66 -0.80 0.49
CA LYS A 32 -0.76 -2.07 1.21
C LYS A 32 -1.32 -3.19 0.33
N PHE A 33 -2.48 -2.99 -0.29
CA PHE A 33 -3.11 -4.03 -1.10
C PHE A 33 -2.49 -4.15 -2.50
N GLY A 34 -1.96 -3.05 -3.05
CA GLY A 34 -1.25 -3.05 -4.32
C GLY A 34 0.07 -3.83 -4.26
N SER A 35 0.87 -3.63 -3.21
CA SER A 35 2.09 -4.41 -3.01
C SER A 35 1.80 -5.90 -2.82
N LEU A 36 0.76 -6.26 -2.05
CA LEU A 36 0.31 -7.65 -1.91
C LEU A 36 -0.06 -8.26 -3.27
N ALA A 37 -0.82 -7.55 -4.10
CA ALA A 37 -1.24 -8.04 -5.41
C ALA A 37 -0.05 -8.33 -6.33
N ILE A 38 0.97 -7.46 -6.33
CA ILE A 38 2.21 -7.65 -7.10
C ILE A 38 2.96 -8.88 -6.59
N ILE A 39 3.14 -9.04 -5.27
CA ILE A 39 3.84 -10.19 -4.69
C ILE A 39 3.11 -11.49 -5.04
N ALA A 40 1.79 -11.53 -4.85
CA ALA A 40 0.98 -12.71 -5.16
C ALA A 40 1.09 -13.09 -6.65
N LEU A 41 1.05 -12.09 -7.54
CA LEU A 41 1.17 -12.30 -8.99
C LEU A 41 2.53 -12.90 -9.34
N LEU A 42 3.62 -12.32 -8.83
CA LEU A 42 4.98 -12.80 -9.10
C LEU A 42 5.17 -14.24 -8.63
N LEU A 43 4.70 -14.58 -7.42
CA LEU A 43 4.79 -15.94 -6.89
C LEU A 43 3.92 -16.94 -7.68
N GLY A 44 2.72 -16.53 -8.09
CA GLY A 44 1.88 -17.31 -8.98
C GLY A 44 2.55 -17.59 -10.33
N MET A 45 3.19 -16.58 -10.92
CA MET A 45 3.96 -16.73 -12.16
C MET A 45 5.19 -17.63 -11.97
N THR A 46 5.86 -17.57 -10.82
CA THR A 46 6.96 -18.49 -10.50
C THR A 46 6.50 -19.94 -10.60
N VAL A 47 5.36 -20.28 -9.98
CA VAL A 47 4.82 -21.64 -10.02
C VAL A 47 4.27 -22.00 -11.40
N GLY A 48 3.59 -21.06 -12.05
CA GLY A 48 2.96 -21.30 -13.34
C GLY A 48 3.94 -21.56 -14.48
N PHE A 49 5.08 -20.86 -14.48
CA PHE A 49 6.06 -20.95 -15.57
C PHE A 49 7.31 -21.76 -15.25
N PHE A 50 7.78 -21.76 -13.99
CA PHE A 50 9.11 -22.31 -13.66
C PHE A 50 9.07 -23.63 -12.87
N THR A 51 7.96 -24.00 -12.24
CA THR A 51 7.86 -25.24 -11.45
C THR A 51 7.00 -26.33 -12.09
N GLY A 52 6.57 -26.15 -13.34
CA GLY A 52 5.69 -27.09 -14.05
C GLY A 52 4.22 -27.05 -13.65
N GLY A 53 3.79 -26.06 -12.84
CA GLY A 53 2.40 -25.92 -12.40
C GLY A 53 1.41 -25.46 -13.49
N GLY A 54 1.91 -24.90 -14.59
CA GLY A 54 1.09 -24.39 -15.69
C GLY A 54 0.16 -23.24 -15.25
N LEU A 55 -0.76 -22.84 -16.12
CA LEU A 55 -1.68 -21.73 -15.84
C LEU A 55 -2.53 -21.98 -14.57
N LEU A 56 -3.06 -23.19 -14.42
CA LEU A 56 -3.95 -23.52 -13.30
C LEU A 56 -3.22 -23.59 -11.96
N GLY A 57 -2.01 -24.15 -11.92
CA GLY A 57 -1.19 -24.18 -10.70
C GLY A 57 -0.73 -22.80 -10.27
N GLY A 58 -0.30 -21.96 -11.23
CA GLY A 58 0.06 -20.57 -10.96
C GLY A 58 -1.13 -19.73 -10.46
N LEU A 59 -2.31 -19.91 -11.08
CA LEU A 59 -3.54 -19.22 -10.68
C LEU A 59 -4.02 -19.65 -9.29
N LEU A 60 -3.90 -20.94 -8.96
CA LEU A 60 -4.20 -21.44 -7.62
C LEU A 60 -3.30 -20.81 -6.55
N VAL A 61 -1.98 -20.78 -6.80
CA VAL A 61 -1.02 -20.16 -5.87
C VAL A 61 -1.27 -18.65 -5.73
N PHE A 62 -1.52 -17.95 -6.84
CA PHE A 62 -1.90 -16.55 -6.82
C PHE A 62 -3.12 -16.30 -5.91
N LEU A 63 -4.21 -17.05 -6.09
CA LEU A 63 -5.43 -16.88 -5.31
C LEU A 63 -5.21 -17.20 -3.83
N ILE A 64 -4.48 -18.28 -3.51
CA ILE A 64 -4.20 -18.66 -2.11
C ILE A 64 -3.43 -17.53 -1.42
N ILE A 65 -2.35 -17.04 -2.03
CA ILE A 65 -1.52 -15.98 -1.44
C ILE A 65 -2.30 -14.67 -1.34
N LEU A 66 -3.07 -14.31 -2.37
CA LEU A 66 -3.86 -13.09 -2.38
C LEU A 66 -4.91 -13.12 -1.26
N ILE A 67 -5.68 -14.21 -1.14
CA ILE A 67 -6.71 -14.37 -0.12
C ILE A 67 -6.08 -14.36 1.27
N ALA A 68 -5.06 -15.19 1.49
CA ALA A 68 -4.35 -15.25 2.77
C ALA A 68 -3.77 -13.89 3.16
N GLY A 69 -3.13 -13.19 2.21
CA GLY A 69 -2.57 -11.86 2.43
C GLY A 69 -3.62 -10.81 2.78
N VAL A 70 -4.80 -10.85 2.15
CA VAL A 70 -5.91 -9.94 2.51
C VAL A 70 -6.35 -10.16 3.95
N PHE A 71 -6.41 -11.41 4.43
CA PHE A 71 -6.74 -11.69 5.83
C PHE A 71 -5.63 -11.30 6.81
N LEU A 72 -4.36 -11.47 6.42
CA LEU A 72 -3.21 -11.10 7.26
C LEU A 72 -2.99 -9.58 7.36
N LEU A 73 -3.38 -8.82 6.34
CA LEU A 73 -3.23 -7.36 6.28
C LEU A 73 -4.46 -6.57 6.74
N ARG A 74 -5.52 -7.26 7.18
CA ARG A 74 -6.69 -6.66 7.84
C ARG A 74 -6.36 -6.32 9.29
#